data_AF-A0A285LBI3-F1
#
_entry.id   AF-A0A285LBI3-F1
#
_cell.length_a   1.000
_cell.length_b   1.000
_cell.length_c   1.000
_cell.angle_alpha   90.00
_cell.angle_beta   90.00
_cell.angle_gamma   90.00
#
_symmetry.space_group_name_H-M   'P 1'
#
loop_
_entity.id
_entity.type
_entity.pdbx_description
1 polymer ?
#
loop_
_entity_poly.entity_id
_entity_poly.type
_entity_poly.pdbx_seq_one_letter_code
_entity_poly.pdbx_strand_id
1 'polypeptide(L)' 'MGSVSSAETGWFKSSHSSDSVACVQVKFEPGRVLIRDSKYRGRASERPMLDCSPADWAALTAGIRAGEFDRA' A
#
# COMPACT_ATOMS: atom_id res chain seq x y z
N MET A 1 1.42 5.84 25.25
CA MET A 1 0.73 5.46 24.00
C MET A 1 1.80 4.95 23.04
N GLY A 2 1.94 3.63 22.92
CA GLY A 2 3.02 2.99 22.17
C GLY A 2 2.87 3.19 20.67
N SER A 3 3.95 3.54 19.99
CA SER A 3 4.02 3.61 18.53
C SER A 3 3.95 2.19 17.99
N VAL A 4 2.79 1.78 17.47
CA VAL A 4 2.62 0.47 16.86
C VAL A 4 3.44 0.45 15.57
N SER A 5 4.50 -0.36 15.56
CA SER A 5 5.34 -0.54 14.38
C SER A 5 4.52 -1.22 13.29
N SER A 6 4.71 -0.81 12.03
CA SER A 6 3.95 -1.31 10.87
C SER A 6 3.82 -2.85 10.84
N ALA A 7 4.85 -3.56 11.30
CA ALA A 7 4.90 -5.01 11.40
C ALA A 7 3.80 -5.62 12.28
N GLU A 8 3.36 -4.95 13.36
CA GLU A 8 2.34 -5.50 14.27
C GLU A 8 0.91 -5.36 13.75
N THR A 9 0.71 -4.58 12.67
CA THR A 9 -0.63 -4.27 12.12
C THR A 9 -0.94 -5.04 10.83
N GLY A 10 -0.02 -5.89 10.38
CA GLY A 10 -0.09 -6.60 9.09
C GLY A 10 0.20 -5.71 7.86
N TRP A 11 0.56 -4.45 8.08
CA TRP A 11 0.93 -3.53 7.02
C TRP A 11 2.42 -3.70 6.70
N PHE A 12 2.73 -3.97 5.44
CA PHE A 12 4.11 -4.00 4.97
C PHE A 12 4.38 -2.81 4.05
N LYS A 13 5.63 -2.35 4.10
CA LYS A 13 6.18 -1.32 3.23
C LYS A 13 7.25 -1.97 2.38
N SER A 14 7.39 -1.55 1.12
CA SER A 14 8.43 -2.08 0.24
C SER A 14 9.83 -1.78 0.79
N SER A 15 10.73 -2.76 0.73
CA SER A 15 12.14 -2.60 1.12
C SER A 15 12.90 -1.62 0.21
N HIS A 16 12.37 -1.30 -0.97
CA HIS A 16 12.94 -0.28 -1.87
C HIS A 16 12.51 1.15 -1.52
N SER A 17 11.66 1.34 -0.51
CA SER A 17 11.27 2.67 -0.04
C SER A 17 12.26 3.19 1.00
N SER A 18 13.43 3.65 0.55
CA SER A 18 14.29 4.55 1.32
C SER A 18 13.59 5.90 1.52
N ASP A 19 13.99 6.69 2.52
CA ASP A 19 13.20 7.76 3.17
C ASP A 19 12.58 8.85 2.26
N SER A 20 12.98 8.87 0.99
CA SER A 20 12.61 9.85 -0.03
C SER A 20 11.54 9.30 -1.01
N VAL A 21 10.35 9.89 -0.92
CA VAL A 21 9.44 10.26 -2.02
C VAL A 21 8.27 9.33 -2.44
N ALA A 22 8.24 8.01 -2.24
CA ALA A 22 7.01 7.25 -2.57
C ALA A 22 6.85 5.99 -1.71
N CYS A 23 6.06 6.09 -0.64
CA CYS A 23 5.92 5.01 0.34
C CYS A 23 4.44 4.67 0.52
N VAL A 24 3.92 3.77 -0.30
CA VAL A 24 2.65 3.12 0.02
C VAL A 24 2.89 2.00 1.03
N GLN A 25 1.92 1.77 1.90
CA GLN A 25 1.81 0.55 2.70
C GLN A 25 0.68 -0.29 2.15
N VAL A 26 0.90 -1.60 2.13
CA VAL A 26 -0.10 -2.56 1.66
C VAL A 26 -0.39 -3.54 2.80
N LYS A 27 -1.64 -3.98 2.89
CA LYS A 27 -2.07 -5.03 3.81
C LYS A 27 -2.96 -6.02 3.08
N PHE A 28 -2.61 -7.29 3.20
CA PHE A 28 -3.43 -8.40 2.70
C PHE A 28 -4.37 -8.87 3.80
N GLU A 29 -5.66 -8.92 3.48
CA GLU A 29 -6.71 -9.46 4.33
C GLU A 29 -7.49 -10.51 3.55
N PRO A 30 -8.22 -11.42 4.22
CA PRO A 30 -9.11 -12.35 3.53
C PRO A 30 -10.09 -11.59 2.62
N GLY A 31 -9.99 -11.81 1.32
CA GLY A 31 -10.90 -11.23 0.31
C GLY A 31 -10.62 -9.78 -0.09
N ARG A 32 -9.59 -9.11 0.44
CA ARG A 32 -9.27 -7.72 0.06
C ARG A 32 -7.81 -7.34 0.26
N VAL A 33 -7.34 -6.40 -0.54
CA VAL A 33 -6.03 -5.76 -0.42
C VAL A 33 -6.25 -4.29 -0.12
N LEU A 34 -5.66 -3.82 0.98
CA LEU A 34 -5.74 -2.42 1.41
C LEU A 34 -4.44 -1.72 1.09
N ILE A 35 -4.54 -0.50 0.56
CA ILE A 35 -3.40 0.34 0.18
C ILE A 35 -3.59 1.70 0.83
N ARG A 36 -2.55 2.22 1.47
CA ARG A 36 -2.57 3.57 2.07
C ARG A 36 -1.25 4.28 1.91
N ASP A 37 -1.30 5.60 1.99
CA ASP A 37 -0.08 6.41 2.06
C ASP A 37 0.60 6.27 3.44
N SER A 38 1.89 5.97 3.43
CA SER A 38 2.71 5.86 4.64
C SER A 38 3.01 7.22 5.26
N LYS A 39 2.99 8.30 4.48
CA LYS A 39 3.43 9.63 4.91
C LYS A 39 2.27 10.47 5.46
N TYR A 40 1.02 10.02 5.33
CA TYR A 40 -0.16 10.73 5.78
C TYR A 40 -0.05 11.14 7.25
N ARG A 41 -0.08 12.45 7.49
CA ARG A 41 0.06 13.11 8.81
C ARG A 41 -1.27 13.58 9.41
N GLY A 42 -2.39 13.46 8.70
CA GLY A 42 -3.71 13.86 9.18
C GLY A 42 -4.31 12.88 10.19
N ARG A 43 -5.60 13.04 10.51
CA ARG A 43 -6.31 12.17 11.46
C ARG A 43 -6.43 10.75 10.90
N ALA A 44 -6.11 9.74 11.70
CA ALA A 44 -6.12 8.35 11.25
C ALA A 44 -7.46 7.91 10.62
N SER A 45 -8.59 8.42 11.14
CA SER A 45 -9.94 8.15 10.63
C SER A 45 -10.24 8.79 9.27
N GLU A 46 -9.46 9.77 8.85
CA GLU A 46 -9.60 10.50 7.57
C GLU A 46 -8.53 10.06 6.56
N ARG A 47 -7.70 9.07 6.91
CA ARG A 47 -6.64 8.59 6.04
C ARG A 47 -7.27 7.93 4.80
N PRO A 48 -6.98 8.44 3.58
CA PRO A 48 -7.43 7.78 2.37
C PRO A 48 -6.85 6.37 2.29
N MET A 49 -7.72 5.40 2.07
CA MET A 49 -7.34 4.02 1.78
C MET A 49 -8.03 3.57 0.51
N LEU A 50 -7.29 2.86 -0.32
CA LEU A 50 -7.86 2.13 -1.44
C LEU A 50 -8.05 0.67 -1.01
N ASP A 51 -9.21 0.11 -1.34
CA ASP A 51 -9.47 -1.32 -1.23
C ASP A 51 -9.71 -1.91 -2.62
N CYS A 52 -9.19 -3.11 -2.83
CA CYS A 52 -9.40 -3.86 -4.07
C CYS A 52 -9.47 -5.36 -3.78
N SER A 53 -10.06 -6.13 -4.69
CA SER A 53 -10.08 -7.58 -4.54
C SER A 53 -8.67 -8.16 -4.77
N PRO A 54 -8.38 -9.38 -4.27
CA PRO A 54 -7.12 -10.06 -4.57
C PRO A 54 -6.91 -10.28 -6.08
N ALA A 55 -7.99 -10.45 -6.85
CA ALA A 55 -7.94 -10.59 -8.30
C ALA A 55 -7.54 -9.28 -8.98
N ASP A 56 -8.13 -8.16 -8.58
CA ASP A 56 -7.78 -6.84 -9.12
C ASP A 56 -6.33 -6.46 -8.78
N TRP A 57 -5.90 -6.77 -7.56
CA TRP A 57 -4.51 -6.58 -7.15
C TRP A 57 -3.53 -7.41 -8.00
N ALA A 58 -3.88 -8.67 -8.29
CA ALA A 58 -3.07 -9.52 -9.16
C ALA A 58 -3.01 -8.98 -10.59
N ALA A 59 -4.14 -8.54 -11.14
CA ALA A 59 -4.21 -7.92 -12.47
C ALA A 59 -3.38 -6.63 -12.54
N LEU A 60 -3.54 -5.74 -11.56
CA LEU A 60 -2.80 -4.48 -11.46
C LEU A 60 -1.28 -4.72 -11.43
N THR A 61 -0.82 -5.62 -10.56
CA THR A 61 0.62 -5.91 -10.42
C THR A 61 1.19 -6.62 -11.63
N ALA A 62 0.41 -7.43 -12.34
CA ALA A 62 0.79 -8.01 -13.63
C ALA A 62 0.92 -6.93 -14.71
N GLY A 63 -0.04 -6.01 -14.84
CA GLY A 63 0.01 -4.89 -15.79
C GLY A 63 1.21 -3.97 -15.55
N ILE A 64 1.52 -3.65 -14.28
CA ILE A 64 2.72 -2.88 -13.92
C ILE A 64 3.99 -3.59 -14.39
N ARG A 65 4.11 -4.91 -14.16
CA ARG A 65 5.30 -5.67 -14.61
C ARG A 65 5.39 -5.80 -16.12
N ALA A 66 4.25 -5.78 -16.81
CA ALA A 66 4.18 -5.79 -18.26
C ALA A 66 4.45 -4.41 -18.89
N GLY A 67 4.63 -3.36 -18.08
CA GLY A 67 4.84 -2.00 -18.56
C GLY A 67 3.57 -1.34 -19.12
N GLU A 68 2.38 -1.86 -18.78
CA GLU A 68 1.09 -1.35 -19.29
C GLU A 68 0.85 0.12 -18.94
N PHE A 69 1.45 0.58 -17.83
CA PHE A 69 1.28 1.93 -17.31
C PHE A 69 2.50 2.84 -17.49
N ASP A 70 3.56 2.35 -18.16
CA ASP A 70 4.70 3.19 -18.50
C ASP A 70 4.27 4.20 -19.58
N ARG A 71 4.21 5.47 -19.22
CA ARG A 71 3.99 6.54 -20.21
C ARG A 71 5.24 6.67 -21.08
N ALA A 72 5.04 6.61 -22.40
CA ALA A 72 6.05 6.83 -23.43
C ALA A 72 6.67 8.24 -23.37
#